data_AF-A0A958S6T5-F1
#
_entry.id   AF-A0A958S6T5-F1
#
_cell.length_a   1.000
_cell.length_b   1.000
_cell.length_c   1.000
_cell.angle_alpha   90.00
_cell.angle_beta   90.00
_cell.angle_gamma   90.00
#
_symmetry.space_group_name_H-M   'P 1'
#
loop_
_entity.id
_entity.type
_entity.pdbx_description
1 polymer ?
#
loop_
_entity_poly.entity_id
_entity_poly.type
_entity_poly.pdbx_seq_one_letter_code
_entity_poly.pdbx_strand_id
1 'polypeptide(L)' 'NILQPGLIVVSEKDRLASPSCSRALAAHLHWPLVAHATAGHDLALEDPAWLSDQIVQWGKRLITID' A
#
# COMPACT_ATOMS: atom_id res chain seq x y z
N ASN A 1 1.55 -4.71 -19.70
CA ASN A 1 0.94 -3.43 -19.31
C ASN A 1 -0.21 -3.73 -18.38
N ILE A 2 -0.14 -3.31 -17.12
CA ILE A 2 -1.28 -3.38 -16.20
C ILE A 2 -2.10 -2.11 -16.44
N LEU A 3 -3.39 -2.24 -16.78
CA LEU A 3 -4.25 -1.11 -17.15
C LEU A 3 -5.10 -0.59 -15.97
N GLN A 4 -5.13 -1.34 -14.87
CA GLN A 4 -5.92 -1.02 -13.69
C GLN A 4 -5.12 -0.11 -12.74
N PRO A 5 -5.78 0.83 -12.04
CA PRO A 5 -5.15 1.57 -10.96
C PRO A 5 -4.89 0.64 -9.77
N GLY A 6 -3.81 0.89 -9.03
CA GLY A 6 -3.47 0.15 -7.81
C GLY A 6 -3.01 1.06 -6.68
N LEU A 7 -2.97 0.50 -5.48
CA LEU A 7 -2.35 1.08 -4.30
C LEU A 7 -1.27 0.11 -3.81
N ILE A 8 -0.07 0.62 -3.55
CA ILE A 8 0.97 -0.15 -2.88
C ILE A 8 0.92 0.20 -1.38
N VAL A 9 0.73 -0.81 -0.54
CA VAL A 9 0.85 -0.70 0.91
C VAL A 9 2.11 -1.44 1.33
N VAL A 10 2.94 -0.81 2.15
CA VAL A 10 4.20 -1.41 2.64
C VAL A 10 4.34 -1.17 4.13
N SER A 11 5.01 -2.09 4.83
CA SER A 11 5.43 -1.86 6.20
C SER A 11 6.95 -1.71 6.31
N GLU A 12 7.44 -0.66 6.95
CA GLU A 12 8.88 -0.37 7.06
C GLU A 12 9.65 -1.36 7.94
N LYS A 13 8.95 -2.19 8.73
CA LYS A 13 9.56 -3.26 9.55
C LYS A 13 9.32 -4.66 8.99
N ASP A 14 8.83 -4.78 7.76
CA ASP A 14 8.77 -6.06 7.06
C ASP A 14 10.18 -6.64 6.88
N ARG A 15 10.36 -7.87 7.37
CA ARG A 15 11.64 -8.62 7.31
C ARG A 15 11.65 -9.69 6.23
N LEU A 16 10.51 -9.97 5.62
CA LEU A 16 10.34 -10.97 4.56
C LEU A 16 10.36 -10.30 3.19
N ALA A 17 9.62 -9.21 3.02
CA ALA A 17 9.64 -8.40 1.81
C ALA A 17 10.28 -7.04 2.11
N SER A 18 11.44 -6.77 1.50
CA SER A 18 12.11 -5.48 1.67
C SER A 18 11.20 -4.33 1.19
N PRO A 19 11.00 -3.27 2.00
CA PRO A 19 10.24 -2.08 1.58
C PRO A 19 10.77 -1.40 0.32
N SER A 20 12.06 -1.59 -0.01
CA SER A 20 12.66 -1.11 -1.26
C SER A 20 11.99 -1.69 -2.51
N CYS A 21 11.55 -2.96 -2.46
CA CYS A 21 10.87 -3.61 -3.57
C CYS A 21 9.52 -2.94 -3.84
N SER A 22 8.75 -2.65 -2.80
CA SER A 22 7.47 -1.94 -2.90
C SER A 22 7.65 -0.53 -3.45
N ARG A 23 8.71 0.19 -3.03
CA ARG A 23 9.06 1.50 -3.59
C ARG A 23 9.40 1.43 -5.08
N ALA A 24 10.20 0.45 -5.48
CA ALA A 24 10.54 0.23 -6.89
C ALA A 24 9.30 -0.09 -7.73
N LEU A 25 8.39 -0.92 -7.20
CA LEU A 25 7.13 -1.27 -7.86
C LEU A 25 6.21 -0.05 -8.02
N ALA A 26 6.04 0.76 -6.97
CA ALA A 26 5.28 1.99 -7.02
C ALA A 26 5.83 2.97 -8.06
N ALA A 27 7.16 3.12 -8.13
CA ALA A 27 7.80 3.97 -9.13
C ALA A 27 7.59 3.46 -10.56
N HIS A 28 7.69 2.14 -10.78
CA HIS A 28 7.53 1.54 -12.10
C HIS A 28 6.08 1.58 -12.61
N LEU A 29 5.11 1.37 -11.71
CA LEU A 29 3.68 1.35 -12.04
C LEU A 29 3.01 2.73 -11.94
N HIS A 30 3.72 3.74 -11.41
CA HIS A 30 3.17 5.06 -11.09
C HIS A 30 1.95 4.99 -10.16
N TRP A 31 1.96 4.03 -9.24
CA TRP A 31 0.90 3.86 -8.25
C TRP A 31 1.26 4.57 -6.95
N PRO A 32 0.28 5.11 -6.21
CA PRO A 32 0.52 5.65 -4.88
C PRO A 32 1.07 4.57 -3.94
N LEU A 33 1.96 4.98 -3.04
CA LEU A 33 2.50 4.15 -1.97
C LEU A 33 2.16 4.76 -0.61
N VAL A 34 1.66 3.93 0.29
CA VAL A 34 1.47 4.27 1.71
C VAL A 34 2.29 3.32 2.57
N ALA A 35 2.98 3.88 3.57
CA ALA A 35 3.91 3.16 4.42
C ALA A 35 3.42 3.13 5.86
N HIS A 36 3.40 1.93 6.45
CA HIS A 36 3.19 1.74 7.87
C HIS A 36 4.54 1.70 8.60
N ALA A 37 4.68 2.43 9.71
CA ALA A 37 5.98 2.68 10.32
C ALA A 37 6.49 1.54 11.21
N THR A 38 5.60 0.74 11.79
CA THR A 38 5.92 -0.13 12.94
C THR A 38 5.58 -1.62 12.78
N ALA A 39 4.50 -1.96 12.08
CA ALA A 39 4.09 -3.36 11.88
C ALA A 39 5.16 -4.19 11.15
N GLY A 40 5.17 -5.49 11.39
CA GLY A 40 5.96 -6.45 10.64
C GLY A 40 5.39 -6.74 9.25
N HIS A 41 5.56 -7.99 8.82
CA HIS A 41 5.09 -8.45 7.52
C HIS A 41 3.56 -8.54 7.46
N ASP A 42 2.94 -9.03 8.53
CA ASP A 42 1.50 -9.31 8.55
C ASP A 42 0.70 -8.10 9.02
N LEU A 43 0.79 -7.02 8.23
CA LEU A 43 0.14 -5.75 8.52
C LEU A 43 -1.37 -5.87 8.72
N ALA A 44 -2.02 -6.78 8.01
CA ALA A 44 -3.45 -7.02 8.14
C ALA A 44 -3.82 -7.62 9.51
N LEU A 45 -2.91 -8.41 10.10
CA LEU A 45 -3.08 -8.95 11.44
C LEU A 45 -2.65 -7.96 12.53
N GLU A 46 -1.56 -7.24 12.30
CA GLU A 46 -0.94 -6.36 13.31
C GLU A 46 -1.65 -5.01 13.46
N ASP A 47 -2.12 -4.41 12.36
CA ASP A 47 -2.91 -3.17 12.39
C ASP A 47 -4.03 -3.18 11.33
N PRO A 48 -5.08 -4.01 11.54
CA PRO A 48 -6.20 -4.14 10.61
C PRO A 48 -6.97 -2.81 10.42
N ALA A 49 -7.03 -1.97 11.46
CA ALA A 49 -7.76 -0.71 11.42
C ALA A 49 -7.06 0.28 10.49
N TRP A 50 -5.75 0.47 10.66
CA TRP A 50 -4.95 1.33 9.78
C TRP A 50 -5.04 0.87 8.32
N LEU A 51 -4.91 -0.43 8.08
CA LEU A 51 -4.98 -0.98 6.72
C LEU A 51 -6.36 -0.75 6.08
N SER A 52 -7.43 -0.99 6.84
CA SER A 52 -8.81 -0.75 6.39
C SER A 52 -9.03 0.71 6.03
N ASP A 53 -8.51 1.64 6.84
CA ASP A 53 -8.59 3.07 6.54
C ASP A 53 -7.87 3.41 5.23
N GLN A 54 -6.66 2.87 4.97
CA GLN A 54 -5.96 3.13 3.71
C GLN A 54 -6.76 2.65 2.50
N ILE A 55 -7.37 1.46 2.59
CA ILE A 55 -8.20 0.89 1.52
C ILE A 55 -9.45 1.74 1.27
N VAL A 56 -10.16 2.14 2.33
CA VAL A 56 -11.36 3.00 2.21
C VAL A 56 -11.00 4.35 1.59
N GLN A 57 -9.92 4.99 2.05
CA GLN A 57 -9.50 6.28 1.52
C GLN A 57 -9.07 6.18 0.04
N TRP A 58 -8.43 5.08 -0.36
CA TRP A 58 -8.09 4.84 -1.75
C TRP A 58 -9.33 4.56 -2.62
N GLY A 59 -10.27 3.75 -2.13
CA GLY A 59 -11.54 3.50 -2.82
C GLY A 59 -12.32 4.79 -3.09
N LYS A 60 -12.39 5.70 -2.10
CA LYS A 60 -12.97 7.03 -2.29
C LYS A 60 -12.26 7.81 -3.40
N ARG A 61 -10.92 7.81 -3.41
CA ARG A 61 -10.14 8.48 -4.47
C ARG A 61 -10.41 7.89 -5.85
N LEU A 62 -10.69 6.60 -5.99
CA LEU A 62 -11.02 6.00 -7.28
C LEU A 62 -12.41 6.38 -7.79
N ILE A 63 -13.39 6.49 -6.89
CA ILE A 63 -14.79 6.77 -7.23
C ILE A 63 -15.02 8.27 -7.44
N THR A 64 -14.19 9.13 -6.85
CA THR A 64 -14.33 10.60 -6.96
C THR A 64 -13.59 11.19 -8.17
N ILE A 65 -13.01 10.36 -9.04
CA ILE A 65 -12.50 10.80 -10.35
C ILE A 65 -13.65 10.68 -11.35
N ASP A 66 -14.55 11.66 -11.31
CA ASP A 66 -15.43 12.07 -12.42
C ASP A 66 -14.98 13.47 -12.90
#